data_AF-A0A7H8PJZ4-F1
#
_entry.id   AF-A0A7H8PJZ4-F1
#
_cell.length_a   1.000
_cell.length_b   1.000
_cell.length_c   1.000
_cell.angle_alpha   90.00
_cell.angle_beta   90.00
_cell.angle_gamma   90.00
#
_symmetry.space_group_name_H-M   'P 1'
#
loop_
_entity.id
_entity.type
_entity.pdbx_description
1 polymer ?
#
loop_
_entity_poly.entity_id
_entity_poly.type
_entity_poly.pdbx_seq_one_letter_code
_entity_poly.pdbx_strand_id
1 'polypeptide(L)'
;MRAQRQLEMEMREQQRLEEEARQKAAEEERLRAQRQLEMEMREQRRLEEEAKQKAEEERLRQEAEAARLAEEERKRQEEKEPENIQDIQKELDNSSRITDKLIASRDSLLTSGLNVDKREFNKLLESLVNMNQDADEVRKERNPISSKRLVAKNRFVKFAETSRPEARIATKYIAGYPEGYYLIGNVFKGGEYAERFKSALQNDLGFNNTQVIVNPENDFQYVAIESYRSKDEAIEKYMSSIDNRYLGDMWILNIARNRVESFKRLLQETRIIKATVKEDNVLTENLSFIGGHNIENGYYLITNIFKRENYFEQGMAKLRSQGLEPQHFRNPKDNYIYVYLKRFDSLDEAKQSLFSNVDNTYDGELYILKVQ
;
A
#
# COMPACT_ATOMS: atom_id res chain seq x y z
N MET A 1 -35.23 105.16 -24.45
CA MET A 1 -34.29 104.02 -24.62
C MET A 1 -33.72 103.40 -23.33
N ARG A 2 -33.69 104.07 -22.15
CA ARG A 2 -33.18 103.46 -20.90
C ARG A 2 -34.18 102.55 -20.16
N ALA A 3 -35.47 102.89 -20.11
CA ALA A 3 -36.49 102.12 -19.39
C ALA A 3 -36.82 100.75 -20.03
N GLN A 4 -36.81 100.65 -21.35
CA GLN A 4 -37.05 99.39 -22.09
C GLN A 4 -35.95 98.34 -21.83
N ARG A 5 -34.70 98.76 -21.64
CA ARG A 5 -33.58 97.84 -21.35
C ARG A 5 -33.60 97.31 -19.91
N GLN A 6 -34.16 98.06 -18.95
CA GLN A 6 -34.29 97.59 -17.56
C GLN A 6 -35.37 96.50 -17.43
N LEU A 7 -36.51 96.70 -18.07
CA LEU A 7 -37.62 95.75 -18.03
C LEU A 7 -37.29 94.43 -18.76
N GLU A 8 -36.48 94.51 -19.81
CA GLU A 8 -35.96 93.34 -20.54
C GLU A 8 -34.88 92.59 -19.73
N MET A 9 -34.12 93.28 -18.86
CA MET A 9 -33.19 92.64 -17.93
C MET A 9 -33.91 91.95 -16.77
N GLU A 10 -34.92 92.59 -16.17
CA GLU A 10 -35.72 91.98 -15.08
C GLU A 10 -36.49 90.74 -15.55
N MET A 11 -37.06 90.75 -16.76
CA MET A 11 -37.71 89.55 -17.32
C MET A 11 -36.72 88.41 -17.55
N ARG A 12 -35.51 88.71 -18.04
CA ARG A 12 -34.45 87.69 -18.20
C ARG A 12 -33.97 87.15 -16.85
N GLU A 13 -33.94 87.99 -15.83
CA GLU A 13 -33.56 87.58 -14.48
C GLU A 13 -34.64 86.72 -13.82
N GLN A 14 -35.93 87.06 -13.99
CA GLN A 14 -37.06 86.20 -13.58
C GLN A 14 -37.08 84.87 -14.31
N GLN A 15 -36.87 84.86 -15.62
CA GLN A 15 -36.77 83.61 -16.40
C GLN A 15 -35.61 82.74 -15.92
N ARG A 16 -34.47 83.35 -15.59
CA ARG A 16 -33.33 82.63 -15.00
C ARG A 16 -33.67 82.01 -13.65
N LEU A 17 -34.33 82.75 -12.76
CA LEU A 17 -34.72 82.25 -11.43
C LEU A 17 -35.76 81.14 -11.53
N GLU A 18 -36.71 81.24 -12.45
CA GLU A 18 -37.73 80.21 -12.68
C GLU A 18 -37.14 78.94 -13.31
N GLU A 19 -36.18 79.10 -14.22
CA GLU A 19 -35.42 77.99 -14.81
C GLU A 19 -34.51 77.32 -13.76
N GLU A 20 -33.87 78.09 -12.88
CA GLU A 20 -33.08 77.58 -11.76
C GLU A 20 -33.96 76.86 -10.72
N ALA A 21 -35.16 77.36 -10.43
CA ALA A 21 -36.13 76.70 -9.56
C ALA A 21 -36.65 75.38 -10.15
N ARG A 22 -36.92 75.34 -11.47
CA ARG A 22 -37.28 74.09 -12.17
C ARG A 22 -36.13 73.10 -12.18
N GLN A 23 -34.89 73.55 -12.38
CA GLN A 23 -33.72 72.68 -12.31
C GLN A 23 -33.54 72.10 -10.91
N LYS A 24 -33.67 72.91 -9.85
CA LYS A 24 -33.61 72.44 -8.46
C LYS A 24 -34.73 71.44 -8.12
N ALA A 25 -35.96 71.69 -8.56
CA ALA A 25 -37.08 70.75 -8.34
C ALA A 25 -36.86 69.42 -9.08
N ALA A 26 -36.37 69.47 -10.33
CA ALA A 26 -36.04 68.27 -11.09
C ALA A 26 -34.85 67.49 -10.49
N GLU A 27 -33.86 68.20 -9.93
CA GLU A 27 -32.73 67.60 -9.22
C GLU A 27 -33.17 66.93 -7.91
N GLU A 28 -34.07 67.56 -7.16
CA GLU A 28 -34.62 66.99 -5.93
C GLU A 28 -35.48 65.74 -6.19
N GLU A 29 -36.27 65.74 -7.26
CA GLU A 29 -37.06 64.57 -7.68
C GLU A 29 -36.15 63.41 -8.13
N ARG A 30 -35.08 63.71 -8.88
CA ARG A 30 -34.04 62.72 -9.24
C ARG A 30 -33.36 62.15 -8.01
N LEU A 31 -33.05 62.98 -7.01
CA LEU A 31 -32.44 62.52 -5.76
C LEU A 31 -33.39 61.63 -4.94
N ARG A 32 -34.69 61.93 -4.93
CA ARG A 32 -35.72 61.08 -4.28
C ARG A 32 -35.86 59.72 -4.98
N ALA A 33 -35.92 59.72 -6.31
CA ALA A 33 -35.95 58.48 -7.10
C ALA A 33 -34.68 57.64 -6.89
N GLN A 34 -33.50 58.28 -6.82
CA GLN A 34 -32.24 57.61 -6.56
C GLN A 34 -32.20 56.97 -5.16
N ARG A 35 -32.73 57.64 -4.13
CA ARG A 35 -32.83 57.10 -2.76
C ARG A 35 -33.80 55.93 -2.66
N GLN A 36 -34.95 55.99 -3.36
CA GLN A 36 -35.89 54.87 -3.40
C GLN A 36 -35.27 53.64 -4.05
N LEU A 37 -34.59 53.83 -5.18
CA LEU A 37 -33.92 52.76 -5.90
C LEU A 37 -32.76 52.17 -5.08
N GLU A 38 -32.04 52.99 -4.31
CA GLU A 38 -31.01 52.52 -3.37
C GLU A 38 -31.61 51.69 -2.22
N MET A 39 -32.78 52.07 -1.69
CA MET A 39 -33.48 51.32 -0.65
C MET A 39 -33.99 49.97 -1.15
N GLU A 40 -34.61 49.92 -2.33
CA GLU A 40 -35.06 48.66 -2.96
C GLU A 40 -33.88 47.72 -3.26
N MET A 41 -32.77 48.25 -3.76
CA MET A 41 -31.55 47.47 -3.99
C MET A 41 -30.96 46.92 -2.69
N ARG A 42 -31.03 47.66 -1.58
CA ARG A 42 -30.61 47.17 -0.26
C ARG A 42 -31.53 46.06 0.26
N GLU A 43 -32.84 46.19 0.05
CA GLU A 43 -33.81 45.18 0.47
C GLU A 43 -33.68 43.89 -0.34
N GLN A 44 -33.50 43.98 -1.66
CA GLN A 44 -33.18 42.84 -2.51
C GLN A 44 -31.90 42.13 -2.08
N ARG A 45 -30.83 42.88 -1.75
CA ARG A 45 -29.58 42.29 -1.24
C ARG A 45 -29.79 41.52 0.07
N ARG A 46 -30.60 42.04 1.00
CA ARG A 46 -30.92 41.32 2.26
C ARG A 46 -31.68 40.03 2.00
N LEU A 47 -32.70 40.07 1.14
CA LEU A 47 -33.47 38.87 0.76
C LEU A 47 -32.60 37.83 0.05
N GLU A 48 -31.67 38.26 -0.81
CA GLU A 48 -30.73 37.38 -1.49
C GLU A 48 -29.71 36.76 -0.50
N GLU A 49 -29.23 37.53 0.48
CA GLU A 49 -28.37 37.02 1.55
C GLU A 49 -29.10 36.03 2.45
N GLU A 50 -30.34 36.30 2.86
CA GLU A 50 -31.15 35.37 3.65
C GLU A 50 -31.47 34.07 2.88
N ALA A 51 -31.76 34.18 1.58
CA ALA A 51 -31.95 33.02 0.71
C ALA A 51 -30.67 32.18 0.59
N LYS A 52 -29.50 32.83 0.47
CA LYS A 52 -28.19 32.15 0.46
C LYS A 52 -27.92 31.43 1.79
N GLN A 53 -28.20 32.07 2.92
CA GLN A 53 -28.03 31.44 4.24
C GLN A 53 -28.93 30.22 4.43
N LYS A 54 -30.21 30.30 4.04
CA LYS A 54 -31.12 29.15 4.10
C LYS A 54 -30.69 28.00 3.19
N ALA A 55 -30.25 28.32 1.97
CA ALA A 55 -29.74 27.31 1.05
C ALA A 55 -28.46 26.65 1.58
N GLU A 56 -27.58 27.42 2.21
CA GLU A 56 -26.37 26.89 2.86
C GLU A 56 -26.70 26.01 4.08
N GLU A 57 -27.65 26.44 4.93
CA GLU A 57 -28.11 25.66 6.07
C GLU A 57 -28.78 24.34 5.64
N GLU A 58 -29.60 24.36 4.59
CA GLU A 58 -30.23 23.17 4.04
C GLU A 58 -29.20 22.21 3.45
N ARG A 59 -28.20 22.72 2.73
CA ARG A 59 -27.06 21.92 2.25
C ARG A 59 -26.29 21.28 3.39
N LEU A 60 -26.00 22.04 4.46
CA LEU A 60 -25.33 21.53 5.66
C LEU A 60 -26.14 20.43 6.35
N ARG A 61 -27.48 20.56 6.42
CA ARG A 61 -28.36 19.53 6.97
C ARG A 61 -28.36 18.26 6.11
N GLN A 62 -28.47 18.40 4.80
CA GLN A 62 -28.41 17.27 3.87
C GLN A 62 -27.04 16.56 3.94
N GLU A 63 -25.95 17.33 4.03
CA GLU A 63 -24.60 16.78 4.19
C GLU A 63 -24.45 16.05 5.52
N ALA A 64 -24.95 16.61 6.62
CA ALA A 64 -24.94 15.96 7.94
C ALA A 64 -25.78 14.68 7.98
N GLU A 65 -26.95 14.66 7.32
CA GLU A 65 -27.80 13.47 7.21
C GLU A 65 -27.13 12.39 6.36
N ALA A 66 -26.55 12.76 5.22
CA ALA A 66 -25.79 11.86 4.37
C ALA A 66 -24.57 11.28 5.12
N ALA A 67 -23.87 12.10 5.91
CA ALA A 67 -22.77 11.65 6.75
C ALA A 67 -23.24 10.65 7.83
N ARG A 68 -24.39 10.89 8.46
CA ARG A 68 -24.98 9.98 9.45
C ARG A 68 -25.37 8.63 8.84
N LEU A 69 -26.02 8.64 7.68
CA LEU A 69 -26.40 7.43 6.94
C LEU A 69 -25.16 6.64 6.51
N ALA A 70 -24.13 7.33 6.01
CA ALA A 70 -22.86 6.71 5.66
C ALA A 70 -22.15 6.11 6.89
N GLU A 71 -22.22 6.75 8.05
CA GLU A 71 -21.68 6.20 9.30
C GLU A 71 -22.46 4.97 9.79
N GLU A 72 -23.79 4.98 9.69
CA GLU A 72 -24.62 3.83 10.05
C GLU A 72 -24.38 2.63 9.12
N GLU A 73 -24.24 2.89 7.81
CA GLU A 73 -23.90 1.87 6.84
C GLU A 73 -22.50 1.30 7.07
N ARG A 74 -21.52 2.15 7.44
CA ARG A 74 -20.18 1.70 7.88
C ARG A 74 -20.26 0.80 9.10
N LYS A 75 -21.01 1.17 10.15
CA LYS A 75 -21.18 0.31 11.36
C LYS A 75 -21.80 -1.04 11.03
N ARG A 76 -22.82 -1.09 10.18
CA ARG A 76 -23.43 -2.36 9.74
C ARG A 76 -22.46 -3.22 8.91
N GLN A 77 -21.61 -2.59 8.08
CA GLN A 77 -20.56 -3.30 7.36
C GLN A 77 -19.51 -3.83 8.35
N GLU A 78 -19.05 -2.99 9.28
CA GLU A 78 -18.10 -3.35 10.33
C GLU A 78 -18.61 -4.49 11.24
N GLU A 79 -19.91 -4.61 11.51
CA GLU A 79 -20.48 -5.72 12.29
C GLU A 79 -20.51 -7.07 11.54
N LYS A 80 -20.68 -7.05 10.21
CA LYS A 80 -20.65 -8.27 9.38
C LYS A 80 -19.24 -8.69 8.99
N GLU A 81 -18.30 -7.76 9.01
CA GLU A 81 -16.89 -8.02 8.74
C GLU A 81 -16.23 -9.02 9.71
N PRO A 82 -16.43 -9.02 11.04
CA PRO A 82 -15.75 -9.95 11.96
C PRO A 82 -16.09 -11.42 11.70
N GLU A 83 -17.33 -11.76 11.38
CA GLU A 83 -17.70 -13.13 11.00
C GLU A 83 -16.96 -13.56 9.72
N ASN A 84 -16.94 -12.68 8.71
CA ASN A 84 -16.22 -12.92 7.45
C ASN A 84 -14.70 -13.02 7.67
N ILE A 85 -14.13 -12.22 8.57
CA ILE A 85 -12.69 -12.28 8.91
C ILE A 85 -12.32 -13.64 9.49
N GLN A 86 -13.13 -14.20 10.39
CA GLN A 86 -12.84 -15.49 11.03
C GLN A 86 -12.81 -16.63 10.00
N ASP A 87 -13.77 -16.66 9.09
CA ASP A 87 -13.82 -17.67 8.02
C ASP A 87 -12.63 -17.54 7.07
N ILE A 88 -12.29 -16.32 6.67
CA ILE A 88 -11.11 -16.06 5.83
C ILE A 88 -9.83 -16.48 6.55
N GLN A 89 -9.68 -16.13 7.83
CA GLN A 89 -8.52 -16.49 8.64
C GLN A 89 -8.37 -18.01 8.72
N LYS A 90 -9.46 -18.73 8.98
CA LYS A 90 -9.46 -20.20 9.03
C LYS A 90 -9.01 -20.82 7.70
N GLU A 91 -9.42 -20.24 6.56
CA GLU A 91 -8.98 -20.73 5.26
C GLU A 91 -7.49 -20.43 4.98
N LEU A 92 -7.01 -19.28 5.43
CA LEU A 92 -5.59 -18.91 5.39
C LEU A 92 -4.76 -19.86 6.26
N ASP A 93 -5.19 -20.14 7.49
CA ASP A 93 -4.53 -21.06 8.42
C ASP A 93 -4.45 -22.49 7.85
N ASN A 94 -5.50 -22.94 7.15
CA ASN A 94 -5.48 -24.22 6.42
C ASN A 94 -4.45 -24.27 5.27
N SER A 95 -3.88 -23.13 4.90
CA SER A 95 -2.86 -22.99 3.87
C SER A 95 -1.64 -22.21 4.39
N SER A 96 -1.39 -22.26 5.71
CA SER A 96 -0.36 -21.49 6.41
C SER A 96 1.01 -21.54 5.76
N ARG A 97 1.44 -22.72 5.29
CA ARG A 97 2.73 -22.87 4.61
C ARG A 97 2.86 -21.97 3.38
N ILE A 98 1.78 -21.78 2.65
CA ILE A 98 1.74 -20.91 1.47
C ILE A 98 1.63 -19.46 1.93
N THR A 99 0.72 -19.16 2.86
CA THR A 99 0.50 -17.79 3.34
C THR A 99 1.73 -17.21 4.00
N ASP A 100 2.43 -17.98 4.83
CA ASP A 100 3.62 -17.55 5.57
C ASP A 100 4.77 -17.26 4.61
N LYS A 101 4.96 -18.13 3.61
CA LYS A 101 5.93 -17.89 2.53
C LYS A 101 5.60 -16.64 1.75
N LEU A 102 4.32 -16.39 1.48
CA LEU A 102 3.88 -15.23 0.73
C LEU A 102 4.04 -13.94 1.55
N ILE A 103 3.66 -13.95 2.83
CA ILE A 103 3.90 -12.85 3.77
C ILE A 103 5.40 -12.56 3.86
N ALA A 104 6.21 -13.58 4.13
CA ALA A 104 7.67 -13.44 4.18
C ALA A 104 8.25 -12.90 2.88
N SER A 105 7.75 -13.34 1.71
CA SER A 105 8.16 -12.83 0.40
C SER A 105 7.79 -11.36 0.21
N ARG A 106 6.59 -10.94 0.65
CA ARG A 106 6.11 -9.55 0.60
C ARG A 106 6.95 -8.62 1.47
N ASP A 107 7.24 -9.05 2.69
CA ASP A 107 8.19 -8.36 3.57
C ASP A 107 9.60 -8.35 2.99
N SER A 108 9.92 -9.39 2.20
CA SER A 108 11.25 -9.60 1.69
C SER A 108 11.57 -8.93 0.36
N LEU A 109 10.68 -8.09 -0.16
CA LEU A 109 10.78 -7.57 -1.53
C LEU A 109 12.04 -6.72 -1.80
N LEU A 110 12.73 -6.20 -0.77
CA LEU A 110 13.97 -5.40 -0.88
C LEU A 110 15.12 -5.85 0.02
N THR A 111 15.10 -7.09 0.53
CA THR A 111 15.88 -7.57 1.71
C THR A 111 17.39 -7.66 1.60
N SER A 112 17.98 -7.06 0.58
CA SER A 112 19.37 -6.60 0.65
C SER A 112 19.70 -5.81 1.94
N GLY A 113 18.69 -5.38 2.71
CA GLY A 113 18.76 -4.53 3.90
C GLY A 113 18.50 -5.13 5.31
N LEU A 114 18.07 -6.39 5.49
CA LEU A 114 17.53 -6.78 6.82
C LEU A 114 18.56 -6.85 7.95
N ASN A 115 19.83 -7.09 7.61
CA ASN A 115 20.96 -7.13 8.53
C ASN A 115 22.15 -6.33 7.95
N VAL A 116 21.93 -5.10 7.50
CA VAL A 116 23.03 -4.27 7.00
C VAL A 116 23.95 -3.93 8.18
N ASP A 117 25.22 -4.35 8.09
CA ASP A 117 26.22 -3.82 9.01
C ASP A 117 26.39 -2.30 8.81
N LYS A 118 26.97 -1.62 9.80
CA LYS A 118 27.12 -0.14 9.73
C LYS A 118 27.86 0.33 8.47
N ARG A 119 28.76 -0.49 7.91
CA ARG A 119 29.58 -0.13 6.74
C ARG A 119 28.76 -0.19 5.46
N GLU A 120 28.03 -1.27 5.24
CA GLU A 120 27.16 -1.42 4.08
C GLU A 120 26.01 -0.40 4.12
N PHE A 121 25.56 0.00 5.30
CA PHE A 121 24.54 1.05 5.45
C PHE A 121 25.09 2.42 5.08
N ASN A 122 26.30 2.77 5.51
CA ASN A 122 26.92 4.02 5.10
C ASN A 122 27.15 4.08 3.59
N LYS A 123 27.54 2.96 2.95
CA LYS A 123 27.64 2.88 1.48
C LYS A 123 26.28 3.05 0.79
N LEU A 124 25.20 2.58 1.39
CA LEU A 124 23.84 2.80 0.89
C LEU A 124 23.50 4.30 0.94
N LEU A 125 23.79 4.99 2.04
CA LEU A 125 23.56 6.44 2.15
C LEU A 125 24.44 7.24 1.17
N GLU A 126 25.72 6.92 1.06
CA GLU A 126 26.63 7.54 0.09
C GLU A 126 26.13 7.35 -1.35
N SER A 127 25.61 6.16 -1.65
CA SER A 127 25.01 5.83 -2.93
C SER A 127 23.73 6.65 -3.22
N LEU A 128 22.90 6.94 -2.22
CA LEU A 128 21.76 7.86 -2.37
C LEU A 128 22.23 9.29 -2.71
N VAL A 129 23.24 9.80 -2.01
CA VAL A 129 23.81 11.13 -2.27
C VAL A 129 24.38 11.22 -3.68
N ASN A 130 25.18 10.22 -4.08
CA ASN A 130 25.77 10.16 -5.42
C ASN A 130 24.69 10.08 -6.49
N MET A 131 23.59 9.36 -6.24
CA MET A 131 22.45 9.27 -7.17
C MET A 131 21.84 10.63 -7.46
N ASN A 132 21.69 11.52 -6.47
CA ASN A 132 21.12 12.84 -6.72
C ASN A 132 22.01 13.70 -7.61
N GLN A 133 23.32 13.70 -7.33
CA GLN A 133 24.31 14.42 -8.15
C GLN A 133 24.32 13.90 -9.60
N ASP A 134 24.38 12.58 -9.74
CA ASP A 134 24.34 11.87 -11.03
C ASP A 134 23.01 12.14 -11.79
N ALA A 135 21.87 12.17 -11.11
CA ALA A 135 20.56 12.46 -11.71
C ALA A 135 20.46 13.90 -12.23
N ASP A 136 21.02 14.87 -11.51
CA ASP A 136 21.08 16.27 -11.96
C ASP A 136 21.99 16.48 -13.17
N GLU A 137 23.05 15.68 -13.32
CA GLU A 137 23.88 15.64 -14.53
C GLU A 137 23.08 15.11 -15.72
N VAL A 138 22.33 14.02 -15.54
CA VAL A 138 21.53 13.40 -16.62
C VAL A 138 20.38 14.28 -17.09
N ARG A 139 19.72 15.03 -16.19
CA ARG A 139 18.70 16.01 -16.57
C ARG A 139 19.21 17.11 -17.51
N LYS A 140 20.52 17.40 -17.47
CA LYS A 140 21.16 18.44 -18.28
C LYS A 140 21.72 17.92 -19.60
N GLU A 141 21.86 16.60 -19.78
CA GLU A 141 22.46 16.00 -20.97
C GLU A 141 21.42 15.55 -22.00
N ARG A 142 21.65 15.88 -23.29
CA ARG A 142 20.77 15.51 -24.43
C ARG A 142 21.03 14.10 -25.00
N ASN A 143 21.97 13.33 -24.44
CA ASN A 143 22.52 12.14 -25.12
C ASN A 143 22.20 10.81 -24.39
N PRO A 144 21.61 9.79 -25.06
CA PRO A 144 21.14 8.53 -24.47
C PRO A 144 22.21 7.56 -23.90
N ILE A 145 23.49 7.95 -23.77
CA ILE A 145 24.57 7.12 -23.20
C ILE A 145 24.85 7.47 -21.71
N SER A 146 24.28 8.56 -21.18
CA SER A 146 24.58 9.02 -19.82
C SER A 146 24.09 8.05 -18.73
N SER A 147 23.03 7.29 -19.01
CA SER A 147 22.45 6.29 -18.12
C SER A 147 23.36 5.08 -17.86
N LYS A 148 24.17 4.60 -18.83
CA LYS A 148 25.23 3.57 -18.60
C LYS A 148 26.18 3.97 -17.49
N ARG A 149 26.56 5.26 -17.50
CA ARG A 149 27.56 5.80 -16.60
C ARG A 149 27.03 5.85 -15.17
N LEU A 150 25.73 6.13 -14.97
CA LEU A 150 25.09 6.11 -13.66
C LEU A 150 25.10 4.71 -13.02
N VAL A 151 24.72 3.68 -13.79
CA VAL A 151 24.72 2.27 -13.31
C VAL A 151 26.13 1.84 -12.92
N ALA A 152 27.15 2.25 -13.70
CA ALA A 152 28.54 1.89 -13.43
C ALA A 152 29.11 2.54 -12.16
N LYS A 153 28.71 3.77 -11.85
CA LYS A 153 29.17 4.50 -10.66
C LYS A 153 28.38 4.13 -9.41
N ASN A 154 27.13 3.71 -9.56
CA ASN A 154 26.22 3.56 -8.45
C ASN A 154 25.54 2.18 -8.44
N ARG A 155 26.00 1.30 -7.55
CA ARG A 155 25.47 -0.07 -7.37
C ARG A 155 23.98 -0.13 -6.99
N PHE A 156 23.40 0.98 -6.54
CA PHE A 156 21.98 1.08 -6.19
C PHE A 156 21.12 1.48 -7.39
N VAL A 157 21.73 2.01 -8.46
CA VAL A 157 21.06 2.34 -9.73
C VAL A 157 21.01 1.06 -10.58
N LYS A 158 19.84 0.41 -10.68
CA LYS A 158 19.69 -0.83 -11.46
C LYS A 158 19.05 -0.65 -12.84
N PHE A 159 18.31 0.44 -13.05
CA PHE A 159 17.40 0.57 -14.20
C PHE A 159 17.59 1.85 -15.02
N ALA A 160 18.73 2.55 -14.91
CA ALA A 160 18.88 3.84 -15.62
C ALA A 160 18.76 3.71 -17.15
N GLU A 161 18.96 2.52 -17.72
CA GLU A 161 18.88 2.26 -19.17
C GLU A 161 17.69 1.42 -19.63
N THR A 162 16.98 0.78 -18.71
CA THR A 162 15.99 -0.27 -19.03
C THR A 162 14.68 0.07 -18.34
N SER A 163 13.55 -0.15 -19.02
CA SER A 163 12.24 -0.07 -18.38
C SER A 163 12.25 -0.91 -17.11
N ARG A 164 11.80 -0.35 -15.98
CA ARG A 164 11.68 -1.09 -14.73
C ARG A 164 10.85 -2.36 -14.95
N PRO A 165 11.16 -3.46 -14.25
CA PRO A 165 10.32 -4.65 -14.26
C PRO A 165 8.95 -4.30 -13.68
N GLU A 166 7.92 -5.09 -14.00
CA GLU A 166 6.58 -4.88 -13.46
C GLU A 166 6.57 -4.66 -11.95
N ALA A 167 5.79 -3.68 -11.51
CA ALA A 167 5.72 -3.28 -10.12
C ALA A 167 5.18 -4.44 -9.28
N ARG A 168 5.98 -4.86 -8.28
CA ARG A 168 5.51 -5.81 -7.27
C ARG A 168 4.65 -5.06 -6.27
N ILE A 169 3.42 -5.53 -6.07
CA ILE A 169 2.46 -4.93 -5.15
C ILE A 169 2.15 -5.93 -4.04
N ALA A 170 2.38 -5.53 -2.79
CA ALA A 170 1.92 -6.29 -1.64
C ALA A 170 0.80 -5.54 -0.93
N THR A 171 -0.36 -6.17 -0.82
CA THR A 171 -1.49 -5.60 -0.06
C THR A 171 -1.43 -6.06 1.39
N LYS A 172 -1.47 -5.11 2.32
CA LYS A 172 -1.49 -5.35 3.76
C LYS A 172 -2.42 -4.36 4.46
N TYR A 173 -3.01 -4.75 5.57
CA TYR A 173 -3.65 -3.80 6.48
C TYR A 173 -2.66 -3.44 7.58
N ILE A 174 -2.39 -2.15 7.77
CA ILE A 174 -1.49 -1.64 8.80
C ILE A 174 -2.23 -0.58 9.59
N ALA A 175 -2.55 -0.89 10.85
CA ALA A 175 -3.29 0.03 11.71
C ALA A 175 -2.52 1.34 11.93
N GLY A 176 -3.23 2.47 11.87
CA GLY A 176 -2.63 3.80 12.07
C GLY A 176 -2.09 4.47 10.81
N TYR A 177 -2.13 3.80 9.65
CA TYR A 177 -1.73 4.38 8.37
C TYR A 177 -2.92 4.48 7.41
N PRO A 178 -3.04 5.57 6.62
CA PRO A 178 -4.15 5.73 5.69
C PRO A 178 -4.07 4.73 4.52
N GLU A 179 -5.23 4.38 3.97
CA GLU A 179 -5.30 3.53 2.77
C GLU A 179 -4.60 4.21 1.57
N GLY A 180 -3.94 3.42 0.73
CA GLY A 180 -3.25 3.92 -0.45
C GLY A 180 -2.05 3.09 -0.88
N TYR A 181 -1.36 3.57 -1.91
CA TYR A 181 -0.22 2.92 -2.54
C TYR A 181 1.06 3.68 -2.23
N TYR A 182 1.97 3.03 -1.51
CA TYR A 182 3.21 3.60 -1.02
C TYR A 182 4.40 3.03 -1.78
N LEU A 183 5.24 3.89 -2.35
CA LEU A 183 6.50 3.47 -2.95
C LEU A 183 7.53 3.26 -1.85
N ILE A 184 7.83 2.00 -1.56
CA ILE A 184 8.78 1.62 -0.53
C ILE A 184 10.18 1.56 -1.14
N GLY A 185 11.10 2.35 -0.60
CA GLY A 185 12.49 2.39 -1.05
C GLY A 185 13.42 1.41 -0.33
N ASN A 186 13.09 1.04 0.91
CA ASN A 186 13.82 0.02 1.67
C ASN A 186 13.02 -0.50 2.88
N VAL A 187 13.46 -1.62 3.46
CA VAL A 187 12.86 -2.28 4.62
C VAL A 187 13.96 -2.62 5.64
N PHE A 188 13.73 -2.27 6.91
CA PHE A 188 14.69 -2.48 8.00
C PHE A 188 14.08 -3.30 9.14
N LYS A 189 14.88 -4.11 9.83
CA LYS A 189 14.47 -4.92 10.99
C LYS A 189 14.38 -4.11 12.31
N GLY A 190 14.15 -2.80 12.21
CA GLY A 190 14.12 -1.87 13.34
C GLY A 190 15.41 -1.08 13.57
N GLY A 191 15.42 -0.28 14.63
CA GLY A 191 16.52 0.62 15.01
C GLY A 191 16.46 1.99 14.32
N GLU A 192 17.59 2.69 14.28
CA GLU A 192 17.69 4.06 13.72
C GLU A 192 17.88 4.09 12.20
N TYR A 193 18.08 2.94 11.55
CA TYR A 193 18.42 2.88 10.12
C TYR A 193 17.31 3.40 9.21
N ALA A 194 16.05 3.10 9.54
CA ALA A 194 14.90 3.61 8.78
C ALA A 194 14.81 5.15 8.85
N GLU A 195 14.99 5.72 10.05
CA GLU A 195 14.97 7.17 10.24
C GLU A 195 16.15 7.86 9.57
N ARG A 196 17.35 7.26 9.61
CA ARG A 196 18.52 7.79 8.89
C ARG A 196 18.32 7.73 7.37
N PHE A 197 17.75 6.64 6.85
CA PHE A 197 17.45 6.51 5.42
C PHE A 197 16.37 7.51 4.99
N LYS A 198 15.29 7.67 5.77
CA LYS A 198 14.28 8.72 5.57
C LYS A 198 14.91 10.11 5.56
N SER A 199 15.78 10.41 6.53
CA SER A 199 16.48 11.70 6.59
C SER A 199 17.34 11.95 5.36
N ALA A 200 18.01 10.94 4.83
CA ALA A 200 18.77 11.05 3.57
C ALA A 200 17.84 11.30 2.37
N LEU A 201 16.69 10.62 2.29
CA LEU A 201 15.71 10.90 1.24
C LEU A 201 15.20 12.36 1.29
N GLN A 202 14.98 12.91 2.48
CA GLN A 202 14.53 14.29 2.68
C GLN A 202 15.64 15.30 2.34
N ASN A 203 16.81 15.14 2.96
CA ASN A 203 17.89 16.12 2.91
C ASN A 203 18.69 16.05 1.61
N ASP A 204 18.97 14.84 1.13
CA ASP A 204 19.87 14.62 0.02
C ASP A 204 19.14 14.50 -1.32
N LEU A 205 17.89 13.99 -1.34
CA LEU A 205 17.09 13.81 -2.56
C LEU A 205 15.86 14.73 -2.63
N GLY A 206 15.52 15.46 -1.56
CA GLY A 206 14.41 16.40 -1.55
C GLY A 206 13.01 15.78 -1.46
N PHE A 207 12.89 14.54 -0.98
CA PHE A 207 11.59 13.87 -0.81
C PHE A 207 10.94 14.23 0.53
N ASN A 208 10.10 15.26 0.54
CA ASN A 208 9.50 15.81 1.75
C ASN A 208 8.38 14.95 2.36
N ASN A 209 7.72 14.10 1.57
CA ASN A 209 6.56 13.30 2.00
C ASN A 209 6.93 11.87 2.41
N THR A 210 8.18 11.68 2.83
CA THR A 210 8.70 10.38 3.25
C THR A 210 8.21 10.00 4.64
N GLN A 211 7.89 8.72 4.83
CA GLN A 211 7.41 8.20 6.12
C GLN A 211 7.98 6.82 6.43
N VAL A 212 8.15 6.53 7.73
CA VAL A 212 8.47 5.19 8.22
C VAL A 212 7.16 4.51 8.62
N ILE A 213 6.88 3.37 8.00
CA ILE A 213 5.69 2.55 8.26
C ILE A 213 6.16 1.32 9.02
N VAL A 214 5.66 1.13 10.24
CA VAL A 214 6.00 -0.04 11.06
C VAL A 214 4.96 -1.13 10.82
N ASN A 215 5.40 -2.31 10.38
CA ASN A 215 4.54 -3.47 10.30
C ASN A 215 4.40 -4.12 11.69
N PRO A 216 3.20 -4.09 12.31
CA PRO A 216 3.01 -4.66 13.66
C PRO A 216 3.13 -6.19 13.70
N GLU A 217 3.15 -6.88 12.56
CA GLU A 217 3.25 -8.35 12.51
C GLU A 217 4.68 -8.86 12.70
N ASN A 218 5.70 -8.05 12.34
CA ASN A 218 7.11 -8.49 12.33
C ASN A 218 8.12 -7.40 12.68
N ASP A 219 7.64 -6.24 13.15
CA ASP A 219 8.42 -5.06 13.54
C ASP A 219 9.30 -4.47 12.42
N PHE A 220 9.05 -4.83 11.16
CA PHE A 220 9.78 -4.25 10.05
C PHE A 220 9.35 -2.81 9.80
N GLN A 221 10.34 -1.96 9.56
CA GLN A 221 10.18 -0.55 9.26
C GLN A 221 10.34 -0.37 7.75
N TYR A 222 9.22 -0.10 7.06
CA TYR A 222 9.22 0.24 5.63
C TYR A 222 9.42 1.74 5.47
N VAL A 223 10.40 2.14 4.68
CA VAL A 223 10.56 3.56 4.36
C VAL A 223 9.87 3.87 3.04
N ALA A 224 8.74 4.55 3.13
CA ALA A 224 7.99 5.04 1.98
C ALA A 224 8.57 6.38 1.49
N ILE A 225 8.80 6.46 0.18
CA ILE A 225 9.33 7.63 -0.52
C ILE A 225 8.19 8.60 -0.84
N GLU A 226 7.14 8.09 -1.49
CA GLU A 226 5.91 8.81 -1.81
C GLU A 226 4.69 7.88 -1.66
N SER A 227 3.51 8.48 -1.54
CA SER A 227 2.23 7.77 -1.39
C SER A 227 1.19 8.35 -2.35
N TYR A 228 0.38 7.47 -2.94
CA TYR A 228 -0.65 7.83 -3.90
C TYR A 228 -1.98 7.17 -3.54
N ARG A 229 -3.09 7.79 -3.97
CA ARG A 229 -4.43 7.23 -3.77
C ARG A 229 -4.78 6.20 -4.85
N SER A 230 -4.26 6.38 -6.06
CA SER A 230 -4.53 5.52 -7.20
C SER A 230 -3.42 4.51 -7.44
N LYS A 231 -3.82 3.27 -7.74
CA LYS A 231 -2.90 2.20 -8.15
C LYS A 231 -2.12 2.59 -9.41
N ASP A 232 -2.84 3.15 -10.39
CA ASP A 232 -2.26 3.45 -11.71
C ASP A 232 -1.24 4.58 -11.61
N GLU A 233 -1.52 5.59 -10.78
CA GLU A 233 -0.59 6.68 -10.47
C GLU A 233 0.68 6.15 -9.77
N ALA A 234 0.52 5.25 -8.79
CA ALA A 234 1.66 4.63 -8.12
C ALA A 234 2.50 3.78 -9.09
N ILE A 235 1.87 3.06 -10.02
CA ILE A 235 2.56 2.28 -11.05
C ILE A 235 3.29 3.20 -12.02
N GLU A 236 2.65 4.28 -12.47
CA GLU A 236 3.28 5.27 -13.35
C GLU A 236 4.53 5.86 -12.70
N LYS A 237 4.42 6.28 -11.43
CA LYS A 237 5.53 6.84 -10.66
C LYS A 237 6.62 5.81 -10.35
N TYR A 238 6.23 4.57 -10.09
CA TYR A 238 7.17 3.47 -9.99
C TYR A 238 7.97 3.32 -11.30
N MET A 239 7.28 3.22 -12.45
CA MET A 239 7.89 3.00 -13.76
C MET A 239 8.78 4.16 -14.19
N SER A 240 8.39 5.40 -13.87
CA SER A 240 9.18 6.60 -14.17
C SER A 240 10.33 6.84 -13.19
N SER A 241 10.59 5.95 -12.22
CA SER A 241 11.60 6.17 -11.17
C SER A 241 11.35 7.46 -10.36
N ILE A 242 10.07 7.75 -10.09
CA ILE A 242 9.59 8.99 -9.49
C ILE A 242 10.09 10.20 -10.30
N ASP A 243 9.81 10.18 -11.60
CA ASP A 243 10.26 11.19 -12.56
C ASP A 243 11.79 11.33 -12.61
N ASN A 244 12.47 10.18 -12.63
CA ASN A 244 13.93 10.04 -12.57
C ASN A 244 14.56 10.71 -11.33
N ARG A 245 13.83 10.81 -10.20
CA ARG A 245 14.37 11.28 -8.92
C ARG A 245 14.89 10.14 -8.04
N TYR A 246 14.37 8.93 -8.21
CA TYR A 246 14.78 7.77 -7.42
C TYR A 246 15.03 6.56 -8.32
N LEU A 247 16.30 6.27 -8.55
CA LEU A 247 16.76 5.19 -9.43
C LEU A 247 17.03 3.87 -8.70
N GLY A 248 16.78 3.85 -7.38
CA GLY A 248 16.90 2.66 -6.54
C GLY A 248 15.82 1.62 -6.77
N ASP A 249 15.99 0.46 -6.16
CA ASP A 249 14.92 -0.54 -6.10
C ASP A 249 13.74 -0.02 -5.28
N MET A 250 12.54 -0.34 -5.74
CA MET A 250 11.30 -0.02 -5.05
C MET A 250 10.29 -1.16 -5.20
N TRP A 251 9.27 -1.15 -4.37
CA TRP A 251 8.04 -1.90 -4.58
C TRP A 251 6.86 -1.09 -4.06
N ILE A 252 5.65 -1.53 -4.36
CA ILE A 252 4.43 -0.83 -3.96
C ILE A 252 3.80 -1.57 -2.79
N LEU A 253 3.72 -0.92 -1.64
CA LEU A 253 2.88 -1.35 -0.53
C LEU A 253 1.49 -0.77 -0.72
N ASN A 254 0.50 -1.63 -0.89
CA ASN A 254 -0.91 -1.23 -0.87
C ASN A 254 -1.45 -1.40 0.56
N ILE A 255 -1.66 -0.29 1.27
CA ILE A 255 -2.33 -0.31 2.56
C ILE A 255 -3.83 -0.38 2.31
N ALA A 256 -4.41 -1.53 2.65
CA ALA A 256 -5.83 -1.79 2.52
C ALA A 256 -6.64 -0.98 3.53
N ARG A 257 -7.92 -0.74 3.22
CA ARG A 257 -8.84 0.00 4.11
C ARG A 257 -8.98 -0.67 5.47
N ASN A 258 -9.13 -1.99 5.43
CA ASN A 258 -9.40 -2.81 6.59
C ASN A 258 -8.74 -4.19 6.45
N ARG A 259 -8.74 -4.94 7.56
CA ARG A 259 -8.14 -6.27 7.63
C ARG A 259 -8.79 -7.26 6.67
N VAL A 260 -10.10 -7.12 6.42
CA VAL A 260 -10.88 -8.01 5.54
C VAL A 260 -10.36 -7.95 4.12
N GLU A 261 -10.17 -6.75 3.58
CA GLU A 261 -9.67 -6.55 2.22
C GLU A 261 -8.24 -7.11 2.06
N SER A 262 -7.38 -6.85 3.04
CA SER A 262 -6.03 -7.41 3.10
C SER A 262 -6.05 -8.95 3.07
N PHE A 263 -6.88 -9.57 3.90
CA PHE A 263 -7.00 -11.02 3.97
C PHE A 263 -7.66 -11.63 2.73
N LYS A 264 -8.68 -10.99 2.15
CA LYS A 264 -9.28 -11.41 0.87
C LYS A 264 -8.22 -11.44 -0.23
N ARG A 265 -7.37 -10.42 -0.30
CA ARG A 265 -6.29 -10.37 -1.28
C ARG A 265 -5.25 -11.47 -1.04
N LEU A 266 -4.84 -11.67 0.20
CA LEU A 266 -3.93 -12.75 0.61
C LEU A 266 -4.50 -14.13 0.25
N LEU A 267 -5.80 -14.34 0.48
CA LEU A 267 -6.49 -15.59 0.20
C LEU A 267 -6.57 -15.88 -1.30
N GLN A 268 -6.87 -14.87 -2.12
CA GLN A 268 -6.88 -15.02 -3.58
C GLN A 268 -5.51 -15.49 -4.11
N GLU A 269 -4.42 -14.86 -3.67
CA GLU A 269 -3.06 -15.24 -4.06
C GLU A 269 -2.72 -16.66 -3.58
N THR A 270 -3.12 -16.99 -2.35
CA THR A 270 -2.94 -18.33 -1.78
C THR A 270 -3.66 -19.41 -2.60
N ARG A 271 -4.91 -19.16 -3.01
CA ARG A 271 -5.69 -20.08 -3.85
C ARG A 271 -5.04 -20.28 -5.22
N ILE A 272 -4.50 -19.22 -5.84
CA ILE A 272 -3.78 -19.31 -7.12
C ILE A 272 -2.52 -20.17 -6.96
N ILE A 273 -1.72 -19.94 -5.91
CA ILE A 273 -0.53 -20.75 -5.65
C ILE A 273 -0.92 -22.20 -5.40
N LYS A 274 -1.90 -22.46 -4.53
CA LYS A 274 -2.40 -23.80 -4.23
C LYS A 274 -2.86 -24.54 -5.50
N ALA A 275 -3.50 -23.85 -6.45
CA ALA A 275 -3.91 -24.43 -7.73
C ALA A 275 -2.74 -24.65 -8.70
N THR A 276 -1.67 -23.87 -8.60
CA THR A 276 -0.49 -23.93 -9.50
C THR A 276 0.65 -24.78 -8.97
N VAL A 277 0.63 -25.21 -7.69
CA VAL A 277 1.57 -26.18 -7.13
C VAL A 277 1.40 -27.52 -7.87
N LYS A 278 2.22 -27.69 -8.92
CA LYS A 278 2.36 -28.92 -9.68
C LYS A 278 2.80 -30.07 -8.76
N GLU A 279 2.49 -31.28 -9.18
CA GLU A 279 2.78 -32.56 -8.49
C GLU A 279 4.27 -32.83 -8.22
N ASP A 280 5.17 -31.92 -8.62
CA ASP A 280 6.63 -32.03 -8.53
C ASP A 280 7.19 -32.13 -7.10
N ASN A 281 6.37 -31.84 -6.07
CA ASN A 281 6.74 -32.05 -4.65
C ASN A 281 6.29 -33.41 -4.08
N VAL A 282 5.79 -34.31 -4.93
CA VAL A 282 5.44 -35.68 -4.58
C VAL A 282 6.55 -36.60 -5.06
N LEU A 283 7.42 -37.00 -4.14
CA LEU A 283 8.39 -38.05 -4.42
C LEU A 283 7.64 -39.38 -4.50
N THR A 284 7.89 -40.20 -5.51
CA THR A 284 7.25 -41.52 -5.64
C THR A 284 8.29 -42.61 -5.47
N GLU A 285 8.04 -43.51 -4.53
CA GLU A 285 8.89 -44.66 -4.25
C GLU A 285 8.06 -45.95 -4.30
N ASN A 286 8.45 -46.87 -5.19
CA ASN A 286 7.86 -48.20 -5.22
C ASN A 286 8.54 -49.06 -4.14
N LEU A 287 7.97 -49.14 -2.93
CA LEU A 287 8.54 -49.88 -1.79
C LEU A 287 7.68 -51.07 -1.37
N SER A 288 6.38 -51.07 -1.67
CA SER A 288 5.41 -52.04 -1.16
C SER A 288 5.72 -53.51 -1.49
N PHE A 289 6.49 -53.73 -2.56
CA PHE A 289 6.80 -55.05 -3.12
C PHE A 289 8.20 -55.58 -2.80
N ILE A 290 9.07 -54.79 -2.15
CA ILE A 290 10.39 -55.29 -1.76
C ILE A 290 10.18 -56.25 -0.57
N GLY A 291 10.57 -57.52 -0.66
CA GLY A 291 10.26 -58.48 0.41
C GLY A 291 10.97 -58.12 1.73
N GLY A 292 10.27 -58.23 2.88
CA GLY A 292 10.90 -58.21 4.21
C GLY A 292 10.77 -56.91 5.02
N HIS A 293 9.96 -55.94 4.59
CA HIS A 293 9.65 -54.73 5.38
C HIS A 293 8.14 -54.49 5.49
N ASN A 294 7.71 -53.77 6.53
CA ASN A 294 6.29 -53.51 6.84
C ASN A 294 5.92 -52.04 6.56
N ILE A 295 6.24 -51.53 5.37
CA ILE A 295 5.93 -50.15 4.96
C ILE A 295 4.63 -50.19 4.17
N GLU A 296 3.61 -49.51 4.67
CA GLU A 296 2.29 -49.48 4.05
C GLU A 296 2.26 -48.54 2.82
N ASN A 297 1.38 -48.84 1.87
CA ASN A 297 1.11 -47.92 0.77
C ASN A 297 0.44 -46.64 1.30
N GLY A 298 0.71 -45.52 0.63
CA GLY A 298 0.10 -44.24 0.97
C GLY A 298 1.05 -43.07 0.81
N TYR A 299 0.68 -41.96 1.42
CA TYR A 299 1.35 -40.67 1.30
C TYR A 299 1.91 -40.27 2.66
N TYR A 300 3.22 -40.19 2.76
CA TYR A 300 3.94 -39.87 3.99
C TYR A 300 4.41 -38.42 3.94
N LEU A 301 4.11 -37.64 4.98
CA LEU A 301 4.69 -36.30 5.15
C LEU A 301 6.07 -36.39 5.79
N ILE A 302 7.09 -36.41 4.94
CA ILE A 302 8.48 -36.53 5.37
C ILE A 302 9.03 -35.16 5.78
N THR A 303 9.75 -35.14 6.90
CA THR A 303 10.46 -33.97 7.42
C THR A 303 11.93 -33.98 7.00
N ASN A 304 12.59 -35.11 7.23
CA ASN A 304 14.01 -35.30 6.98
C ASN A 304 14.32 -36.75 6.60
N ILE A 305 15.38 -36.93 5.81
CA ILE A 305 16.00 -38.24 5.54
C ILE A 305 17.40 -38.24 6.15
N PHE A 306 17.71 -39.26 6.93
CA PHE A 306 19.00 -39.41 7.60
C PHE A 306 19.76 -40.64 7.12
N LYS A 307 21.04 -40.47 6.80
CA LYS A 307 21.95 -41.58 6.48
C LYS A 307 22.56 -42.24 7.71
N ARG A 308 22.72 -41.50 8.81
CA ARG A 308 23.40 -41.97 10.03
C ARG A 308 22.48 -41.86 11.24
N GLU A 309 22.57 -42.86 12.12
CA GLU A 309 21.72 -43.01 13.31
C GLU A 309 21.84 -41.82 14.27
N ASN A 310 23.06 -41.32 14.50
CA ASN A 310 23.31 -40.22 15.42
C ASN A 310 22.56 -38.92 15.05
N TYR A 311 22.45 -38.60 13.75
CA TYR A 311 21.68 -37.44 13.29
C TYR A 311 20.18 -37.68 13.36
N PHE A 312 19.75 -38.92 13.12
CA PHE A 312 18.36 -39.33 13.27
C PHE A 312 17.91 -39.18 14.73
N GLU A 313 18.67 -39.68 15.71
CA GLU A 313 18.33 -39.57 17.13
C GLU A 313 18.18 -38.10 17.56
N GLN A 314 19.10 -37.22 17.13
CA GLN A 314 19.02 -35.79 17.41
C GLN A 314 17.80 -35.14 16.73
N GLY A 315 17.51 -35.52 15.48
CA GLY A 315 16.32 -35.05 14.76
C GLY A 315 15.02 -35.44 15.46
N MET A 316 14.91 -36.70 15.87
CA MET A 316 13.75 -37.21 16.62
C MET A 316 13.59 -36.50 17.97
N ALA A 317 14.70 -36.28 18.70
CA ALA A 317 14.68 -35.55 19.96
C ALA A 317 14.21 -34.10 19.76
N LYS A 318 14.69 -33.43 18.71
CA LYS A 318 14.27 -32.06 18.36
C LYS A 318 12.77 -32.00 18.04
N LEU A 319 12.26 -32.88 17.19
CA LEU A 319 10.84 -32.93 16.84
C LEU A 319 9.97 -33.22 18.08
N ARG A 320 10.37 -34.16 18.93
CA ARG A 320 9.67 -34.44 20.20
C ARG A 320 9.72 -33.26 21.18
N SER A 321 10.84 -32.52 21.24
CA SER A 321 10.92 -31.30 22.07
C SER A 321 9.99 -30.17 21.59
N GLN A 322 9.58 -30.22 20.31
CA GLN A 322 8.57 -29.33 19.74
C GLN A 322 7.13 -29.84 19.98
N GLY A 323 6.96 -30.95 20.71
CA GLY A 323 5.65 -31.54 20.99
C GLY A 323 5.09 -32.41 19.86
N LEU A 324 5.91 -32.78 18.88
CA LEU A 324 5.51 -33.63 17.76
C LEU A 324 5.74 -35.11 18.07
N GLU A 325 4.99 -35.97 17.39
CA GLU A 325 5.12 -37.43 17.47
C GLU A 325 5.68 -38.01 16.16
N PRO A 326 6.96 -37.76 15.84
CA PRO A 326 7.54 -38.26 14.60
C PRO A 326 7.62 -39.78 14.61
N GLN A 327 7.33 -40.37 13.45
CA GLN A 327 7.52 -41.78 13.15
C GLN A 327 8.63 -41.92 12.11
N HIS A 328 9.13 -43.13 11.90
CA HIS A 328 10.18 -43.37 10.93
C HIS A 328 10.10 -44.76 10.33
N PHE A 329 10.70 -44.92 9.16
CA PHE A 329 10.99 -46.22 8.57
C PHE A 329 12.36 -46.17 7.89
N ARG A 330 12.99 -47.33 7.72
CA ARG A 330 14.21 -47.47 6.94
C ARG A 330 13.84 -47.84 5.51
N ASN A 331 14.21 -47.02 4.54
CA ASN A 331 13.93 -47.29 3.14
C ASN A 331 14.79 -48.48 2.67
N PRO A 332 14.17 -49.58 2.20
CA PRO A 332 14.90 -50.79 1.80
C PRO A 332 15.80 -50.60 0.57
N LYS A 333 15.60 -49.54 -0.23
CA LYS A 333 16.40 -49.27 -1.44
C LYS A 333 17.75 -48.64 -1.14
N ASP A 334 17.78 -47.65 -0.25
CA ASP A 334 18.97 -46.83 0.03
C ASP A 334 19.50 -46.98 1.47
N ASN A 335 18.77 -47.72 2.32
CA ASN A 335 19.03 -47.91 3.75
C ASN A 335 19.03 -46.62 4.58
N TYR A 336 18.47 -45.53 4.08
CA TYR A 336 18.32 -44.28 4.84
C TYR A 336 17.07 -44.32 5.70
N ILE A 337 17.06 -43.51 6.75
CA ILE A 337 15.98 -43.42 7.74
C ILE A 337 15.12 -42.22 7.39
N TYR A 338 13.88 -42.49 7.00
CA TYR A 338 12.89 -41.50 6.62
C TYR A 338 12.05 -41.17 7.84
N VAL A 339 12.05 -39.90 8.25
CA VAL A 339 11.26 -39.43 9.40
C VAL A 339 10.03 -38.70 8.90
N TYR A 340 8.85 -39.14 9.32
CA TYR A 340 7.57 -38.60 8.88
C TYR A 340 6.68 -38.24 10.06
N LEU A 341 5.78 -37.27 9.86
CA LEU A 341 4.85 -36.80 10.90
C LEU A 341 3.49 -37.49 10.80
N LYS A 342 2.96 -37.66 9.59
CA LYS A 342 1.64 -38.27 9.33
C LYS A 342 1.69 -39.14 8.06
N ARG A 343 0.88 -40.21 8.03
CA ARG A 343 0.58 -41.04 6.85
C ARG A 343 -0.88 -40.79 6.44
N PHE A 344 -1.14 -40.73 5.15
CA PHE A 344 -2.46 -40.58 4.57
C PHE A 344 -2.71 -41.61 3.47
N ASP A 345 -3.97 -41.98 3.27
CA ASP A 345 -4.38 -42.88 2.18
C ASP A 345 -4.63 -42.11 0.87
N SER A 346 -4.95 -40.82 0.97
CA SER A 346 -5.21 -39.94 -0.17
C SER A 346 -4.14 -38.85 -0.32
N LEU A 347 -3.80 -38.54 -1.58
CA LEU A 347 -2.91 -37.43 -1.90
C LEU A 347 -3.50 -36.09 -1.47
N ASP A 348 -4.83 -35.94 -1.54
CA ASP A 348 -5.49 -34.69 -1.21
C ASP A 348 -5.42 -34.37 0.29
N GLU A 349 -5.56 -35.39 1.15
CA GLU A 349 -5.37 -35.25 2.60
C GLU A 349 -3.91 -34.91 2.95
N ALA A 350 -2.96 -35.58 2.29
CA ALA A 350 -1.54 -35.28 2.45
C ALA A 350 -1.20 -33.85 2.01
N LYS A 351 -1.76 -33.39 0.87
CA LYS A 351 -1.63 -32.01 0.39
C LYS A 351 -2.24 -31.02 1.38
N GLN A 352 -3.42 -31.30 1.92
CA GLN A 352 -4.04 -30.42 2.91
C GLN A 352 -3.16 -30.27 4.15
N SER A 353 -2.67 -31.38 4.71
CA SER A 353 -1.78 -31.34 5.87
C SER A 353 -0.40 -30.75 5.54
N LEU A 354 0.08 -30.84 4.29
CA LEU A 354 1.28 -30.13 3.85
C LEU A 354 1.04 -28.62 3.79
N PHE A 355 -0.10 -28.18 3.26
CA PHE A 355 -0.42 -26.76 3.11
C PHE A 355 -0.67 -26.08 4.45
N SER A 356 -1.23 -26.79 5.44
CA SER A 356 -1.43 -26.28 6.80
C SER A 356 -0.21 -26.40 7.72
N ASN A 357 0.97 -26.81 7.22
CA ASN A 357 2.14 -27.09 8.09
C ASN A 357 1.82 -28.06 9.24
N VAL A 358 1.04 -29.10 8.92
CA VAL A 358 0.49 -30.06 9.90
C VAL A 358 -0.29 -29.31 10.98
N ASP A 359 -1.28 -28.54 10.56
CA ASP A 359 -2.16 -27.77 11.44
C ASP A 359 -1.40 -26.76 12.32
N ASN A 360 -0.44 -26.06 11.70
CA ASN A 360 0.44 -25.06 12.30
C ASN A 360 1.35 -25.60 13.42
N THR A 361 1.65 -26.90 13.40
CA THR A 361 2.51 -27.53 14.42
C THR A 361 3.97 -27.69 13.97
N TYR A 362 4.28 -27.49 12.68
CA TYR A 362 5.63 -27.70 12.16
C TYR A 362 6.07 -26.64 11.12
N ASP A 363 7.15 -25.92 11.43
CA ASP A 363 7.67 -24.82 10.60
C ASP A 363 8.79 -25.23 9.62
N GLY A 364 9.19 -26.50 9.63
CA GLY A 364 10.29 -26.99 8.81
C GLY A 364 9.89 -27.34 7.37
N GLU A 365 10.86 -27.82 6.60
CA GLU A 365 10.58 -28.33 5.26
C GLU A 365 9.82 -29.66 5.34
N LEU A 366 8.80 -29.79 4.48
CA LEU A 366 7.98 -30.98 4.31
C LEU A 366 7.84 -31.30 2.83
N TYR A 367 7.78 -32.59 2.52
CA TYR A 367 7.42 -33.09 1.21
C TYR A 367 6.57 -34.36 1.35
N ILE A 368 5.81 -34.65 0.30
CA ILE A 368 4.97 -35.84 0.25
C ILE A 368 5.79 -36.95 -0.41
N LEU A 369 5.93 -38.08 0.28
CA LEU A 369 6.45 -39.31 -0.30
C LEU A 369 5.29 -40.27 -0.55
N LYS A 370 4.96 -40.51 -1.81
CA LYS A 370 4.04 -41.56 -2.25
C LYS A 370 4.76 -42.90 -2.24
N VAL A 371 4.33 -43.79 -1.36
CA VAL A 371 4.76 -45.19 -1.34
C VAL A 371 3.70 -46.04 -2.01
N GLN A 372 4.12 -46.81 -3.01
CA GLN A 372 3.24 -47.73 -3.74
C GLN A 372 3.93 -49.04 -4.08
#